data_AF-A0A354YGE9-F1
#
_entry.id   AF-A0A354YGE9-F1
#
_cell.length_a   1.000
_cell.length_b   1.000
_cell.length_c   1.000
_cell.angle_alpha   90.00
_cell.angle_beta   90.00
_cell.angle_gamma   90.00
#
_symmetry.space_group_name_H-M   'P 1'
#
loop_
_entity.id
_entity.type
_entity.pdbx_description
1 polymer ?
#
loop_
_entity_poly.entity_id
_entity_poly.type
_entity_poly.pdbx_seq_one_letter_code
_entity_poly.pdbx_strand_id
1 'polypeptide(L)'
;FWRHPGVNPWALLRAGRQWLLERRIVSGGSTLTMQVARILDPHTRTPWGKFKQLLRALQLEAHLSKRQILQLYLERAPYGGTIEGIEAASWAYLGKPASQLSQAEAALLAVLPQSPSRLRPDRHPEAAQRARDKVLERMAERRVWTRAQVADARIEPVVARSLQP
;
A
#
# COMPACT_ATOMS: atom_id res chain seq x y z
N PHE A 1 -9.64 2.07 7.53
CA PHE A 1 -8.58 2.15 8.54
C PHE A 1 -9.09 2.71 9.85
N TRP A 2 -9.50 3.99 9.88
CA TRP A 2 -9.87 4.70 11.11
C TRP A 2 -11.06 4.13 11.91
N ARG A 3 -11.94 3.34 11.30
CA ARG A 3 -13.22 2.91 11.90
C ARG A 3 -13.32 1.44 12.30
N HIS A 4 -12.32 0.61 11.97
CA HIS A 4 -12.37 -0.85 12.27
C HIS A 4 -11.32 -1.20 13.33
N PRO A 5 -11.52 -2.23 14.16
CA PRO A 5 -10.56 -2.66 15.18
C PRO A 5 -9.48 -3.57 14.57
N GLY A 6 -8.68 -3.07 13.63
CA GLY A 6 -7.62 -3.84 12.96
C GLY A 6 -8.07 -4.86 11.92
N VAL A 7 -9.24 -5.48 12.08
CA VAL A 7 -9.81 -6.41 11.12
C VAL A 7 -11.11 -5.82 10.58
N ASN A 8 -11.40 -6.03 9.30
CA ASN A 8 -12.68 -5.63 8.71
C ASN A 8 -13.44 -6.89 8.27
N PRO A 9 -14.38 -7.40 9.09
CA PRO A 9 -15.14 -8.62 8.80
C PRO A 9 -15.89 -8.55 7.48
N TRP A 10 -16.50 -7.41 7.15
CA TRP A 10 -17.18 -7.19 5.87
C TRP A 10 -16.23 -7.26 4.68
N ALA A 11 -15.02 -6.72 4.81
CA ALA A 11 -14.02 -6.81 3.76
C ALA A 11 -13.50 -8.25 3.56
N LEU A 12 -13.33 -9.01 4.65
CA LEU A 12 -12.95 -10.42 4.60
C LEU A 12 -14.06 -11.27 3.96
N LEU A 13 -15.32 -11.09 4.38
CA LEU A 13 -16.48 -11.79 3.83
C LEU A 13 -16.66 -11.50 2.34
N ARG A 14 -16.59 -10.22 1.94
CA ARG A 14 -16.67 -9.82 0.52
C ARG A 14 -15.55 -10.45 -0.30
N ALA A 15 -14.31 -10.43 0.20
CA ALA A 15 -13.18 -11.04 -0.48
C ALA A 15 -13.33 -12.57 -0.59
N GLY A 16 -13.81 -13.23 0.47
CA GLY A 16 -14.09 -14.67 0.48
C GLY A 16 -15.18 -15.07 -0.53
N ARG A 17 -16.30 -14.32 -0.57
CA ARG A 17 -17.38 -14.54 -1.54
C ARG A 17 -16.90 -14.38 -2.98
N GLN A 18 -16.12 -13.33 -3.27
CA GLN A 18 -15.56 -13.11 -4.61
C GLN A 18 -14.59 -14.22 -5.00
N TRP A 19 -13.75 -14.68 -4.08
CA TRP A 19 -12.85 -15.80 -4.34
C TRP A 19 -13.59 -17.10 -4.64
N LEU A 20 -14.66 -17.41 -3.90
CA LEU A 20 -15.48 -18.60 -4.13
C LEU A 20 -16.16 -18.57 -5.50
N LEU A 21 -16.70 -17.41 -5.89
CA LEU A 21 -17.42 -17.23 -7.16
C LEU A 21 -16.47 -17.16 -8.37
N GLU A 22 -15.39 -16.39 -8.27
CA GLU A 22 -14.49 -16.14 -9.41
C GLU A 22 -13.29 -17.10 -9.47
N ARG A 23 -13.14 -18.00 -8.48
CA ARG A 23 -12.03 -18.95 -8.32
C ARG A 23 -10.63 -18.32 -8.38
N ARG A 24 -10.53 -17.01 -8.16
CA ARG A 24 -9.29 -16.22 -8.15
C ARG A 24 -9.38 -15.10 -7.11
N ILE A 25 -8.25 -14.57 -6.67
CA ILE A 25 -8.25 -13.46 -5.70
C ILE A 25 -8.60 -12.16 -6.45
N VAL A 26 -9.79 -11.64 -6.22
CA VAL A 26 -10.33 -10.44 -6.90
C VAL A 26 -10.09 -9.18 -6.08
N SER A 27 -10.13 -9.30 -4.76
CA SER A 27 -9.92 -8.16 -3.86
C SER A 27 -9.16 -8.54 -2.60
N GLY A 28 -8.39 -7.57 -2.10
CA GLY A 28 -7.71 -7.71 -0.82
C GLY A 28 -8.69 -7.57 0.35
N GLY A 29 -8.69 -8.55 1.25
CA GLY A 29 -9.40 -8.49 2.53
C GLY A 29 -8.55 -7.98 3.69
N SER A 30 -7.23 -7.81 3.50
CA SER A 30 -6.31 -7.42 4.58
C SER A 30 -6.33 -5.91 4.81
N THR A 31 -6.48 -5.49 6.06
CA THR A 31 -6.38 -4.08 6.48
C THR A 31 -4.92 -3.61 6.54
N LEU A 32 -4.67 -2.32 6.75
CA LEU A 32 -3.33 -1.81 7.02
C LEU A 32 -2.73 -2.42 8.29
N THR A 33 -3.51 -2.55 9.36
CA THR A 33 -3.07 -3.19 10.60
C THR A 33 -2.63 -4.63 10.39
N MET A 34 -3.37 -5.40 9.59
CA MET A 34 -2.96 -6.75 9.22
C MET A 34 -1.68 -6.73 8.39
N GLN A 35 -1.49 -5.73 7.53
CA GLN A 35 -0.24 -5.59 6.78
C GLN A 35 0.95 -5.31 7.72
N VAL A 36 0.80 -4.42 8.69
CA VAL A 36 1.82 -4.18 9.73
C VAL A 36 2.11 -5.45 10.51
N ALA A 37 1.09 -6.18 10.95
CA ALA A 37 1.26 -7.46 11.65
C ALA A 37 2.11 -8.46 10.84
N ARG A 38 1.90 -8.54 9.52
CA ARG A 38 2.67 -9.42 8.63
C ARG A 38 4.09 -8.94 8.36
N ILE A 39 4.32 -7.62 8.39
CA ILE A 39 5.65 -7.05 8.24
C ILE A 39 6.49 -7.33 9.49
N LEU A 40 5.89 -7.16 10.69
CA LEU A 40 6.58 -7.35 11.95
C LEU A 40 6.72 -8.82 12.37
N ASP A 41 5.75 -9.66 12.02
CA ASP A 41 5.74 -11.11 12.31
C ASP A 41 5.47 -11.90 11.01
N PRO A 42 6.49 -12.05 10.14
CA PRO A 42 6.35 -12.79 8.90
C PRO A 42 5.94 -14.25 9.15
N HIS A 43 4.89 -14.69 8.49
CA HIS A 43 4.32 -16.02 8.68
C HIS A 43 4.14 -16.76 7.35
N THR A 44 3.97 -18.09 7.42
CA THR A 44 3.68 -18.91 6.25
C THR A 44 2.34 -18.52 5.62
N ARG A 45 2.21 -18.67 4.29
CA ARG A 45 0.98 -18.38 3.54
C ARG A 45 -0.06 -19.50 3.67
N THR A 46 -0.27 -19.97 4.89
CA THR A 46 -1.26 -21.00 5.25
C THR A 46 -2.50 -20.35 5.88
N PRO A 47 -3.66 -21.02 5.90
CA PRO A 47 -4.83 -20.55 6.64
C PRO A 47 -4.50 -20.28 8.12
N TRP A 48 -3.68 -21.13 8.73
CA TRP A 48 -3.18 -20.94 10.09
C TRP A 48 -2.32 -19.70 10.25
N GLY A 49 -1.38 -19.45 9.32
CA GLY A 49 -0.61 -18.21 9.30
C GLY A 49 -1.50 -16.97 9.16
N LYS A 50 -2.56 -17.06 8.35
CA LYS A 50 -3.55 -15.98 8.20
C LYS A 50 -4.33 -15.71 9.50
N PHE A 51 -4.67 -16.77 10.24
CA PHE A 51 -5.30 -16.64 11.56
C PHE A 51 -4.36 -15.99 12.57
N LYS A 52 -3.09 -16.39 12.62
CA LYS A 52 -2.07 -15.72 13.45
C LYS A 52 -1.94 -14.23 13.10
N GLN A 53 -1.93 -13.89 11.80
CA GLN A 53 -1.91 -12.50 11.35
C GLN A 53 -3.10 -11.69 11.89
N LEU A 54 -4.28 -12.30 11.93
CA LEU A 54 -5.50 -11.68 12.45
C LEU A 54 -5.34 -11.39 13.94
N LEU A 55 -4.90 -12.37 14.74
CA LEU A 55 -4.67 -12.20 16.17
C LEU A 55 -3.61 -11.12 16.46
N ARG A 56 -2.50 -11.11 15.71
CA ARG A 56 -1.47 -10.07 15.81
C ARG A 56 -2.00 -8.68 15.46
N ALA A 57 -2.86 -8.57 14.45
CA ALA A 57 -3.48 -7.29 14.10
C ALA A 57 -4.39 -6.76 15.23
N LEU A 58 -5.16 -7.64 15.87
CA LEU A 58 -5.96 -7.27 17.05
C LEU A 58 -5.07 -6.88 18.24
N GLN A 59 -3.99 -7.62 18.46
CA GLN A 59 -3.01 -7.30 19.50
C GLN A 59 -2.40 -5.90 19.30
N LEU A 60 -2.00 -5.56 18.06
CA LEU A 60 -1.48 -4.22 17.75
C LEU A 60 -2.49 -3.12 18.05
N GLU A 61 -3.78 -3.32 17.73
CA GLU A 61 -4.83 -2.33 17.98
C GLU A 61 -5.19 -2.17 19.45
N ALA A 62 -4.95 -3.20 20.26
CA ALA A 62 -5.13 -3.13 21.70
C ALA A 62 -4.03 -2.29 22.38
N HIS A 63 -2.83 -2.21 21.78
CA HIS A 63 -1.67 -1.54 22.41
C HIS A 63 -1.27 -0.23 21.72
N LEU A 64 -1.65 -0.03 20.46
CA LEU A 64 -1.23 1.09 19.65
C LEU A 64 -2.43 1.84 19.08
N SER A 65 -2.33 3.16 19.08
CA SER A 65 -3.28 4.01 18.38
C SER A 65 -3.19 3.81 16.86
N LYS A 66 -4.27 4.18 16.15
CA LYS A 66 -4.29 4.19 14.68
C LYS A 66 -3.15 4.99 14.06
N ARG A 67 -2.75 6.09 14.69
CA ARG A 67 -1.64 6.94 14.20
C ARG A 67 -0.31 6.20 14.32
N GLN A 68 -0.05 5.54 15.44
CA GLN A 68 1.15 4.72 15.64
C GLN A 68 1.19 3.52 14.66
N ILE A 69 0.06 2.86 14.42
CA ILE A 69 -0.01 1.76 13.45
C ILE A 69 0.27 2.27 12.03
N LEU A 70 -0.28 3.43 11.66
CA LEU A 70 0.00 4.04 10.35
C LEU A 70 1.48 4.43 10.23
N GLN A 71 2.06 4.97 11.29
CA GLN A 71 3.48 5.30 11.32
C GLN A 71 4.35 4.05 11.12
N LEU A 72 4.09 2.97 11.86
CA LEU A 72 4.80 1.69 11.68
C LEU A 72 4.67 1.16 10.23
N TYR A 73 3.49 1.32 9.62
CA TYR A 73 3.31 0.97 8.22
C TYR A 73 4.20 1.81 7.30
N LEU A 74 4.19 3.14 7.46
CA LEU A 74 4.99 4.05 6.64
C LEU A 74 6.49 3.84 6.82
N GLU A 75 6.94 3.43 8.00
CA GLU A 75 8.36 3.16 8.30
C GLU A 75 8.85 1.81 7.76
N ARG A 76 7.96 0.81 7.64
CA ARG A 76 8.36 -0.58 7.36
C ARG A 76 7.76 -1.17 6.10
N ALA A 77 6.89 -0.46 5.39
CA ALA A 77 6.29 -0.96 4.16
C ALA A 77 7.38 -1.28 3.12
N PRO A 78 7.32 -2.43 2.43
CA PRO A 78 8.30 -2.79 1.43
C PRO A 78 8.04 -2.04 0.13
N TYR A 79 9.08 -1.51 -0.50
CA TYR A 79 9.00 -0.76 -1.75
C TYR A 79 9.73 -1.42 -2.93
N GLY A 80 10.45 -2.52 -2.68
CA GLY A 80 11.12 -3.33 -3.70
C GLY A 80 12.61 -3.48 -3.41
N GLY A 81 13.16 -4.67 -3.67
CA GLY A 81 14.55 -4.98 -3.27
C GLY A 81 14.68 -4.92 -1.75
N THR A 82 15.69 -4.19 -1.26
CA THR A 82 15.98 -3.95 0.16
C THR A 82 15.34 -2.66 0.71
N ILE A 83 14.52 -1.96 -0.10
CA ILE A 83 13.94 -0.68 0.30
C ILE A 83 12.70 -0.93 1.15
N GLU A 84 12.78 -0.47 2.40
CA GLU A 84 11.69 -0.47 3.37
C GLU A 84 11.47 0.95 3.90
N GLY A 85 10.21 1.34 3.98
CA GLY A 85 9.80 2.66 4.47
C GLY A 85 9.68 3.72 3.38
N ILE A 86 8.72 4.63 3.57
CA ILE A 86 8.37 5.65 2.57
C ILE A 86 9.48 6.68 2.37
N GLU A 87 10.21 7.04 3.43
CA GLU A 87 11.31 8.01 3.35
C GLU A 87 12.47 7.44 2.52
N ALA A 88 12.88 6.21 2.81
CA ALA A 88 13.92 5.51 2.03
C ALA A 88 13.49 5.36 0.57
N ALA A 89 12.23 4.99 0.31
CA ALA A 89 11.70 4.87 -1.05
C ALA A 89 11.66 6.21 -1.80
N SER A 90 11.31 7.29 -1.10
CA SER A 90 11.29 8.64 -1.66
C SER A 90 12.70 9.06 -2.10
N TRP A 91 13.71 8.88 -1.26
CA TRP A 91 15.10 9.15 -1.63
C TRP A 91 15.61 8.24 -2.76
N ALA A 92 15.31 6.95 -2.67
CA ALA A 92 15.78 5.96 -3.64
C ALA A 92 15.21 6.21 -5.03
N TYR A 93 13.90 6.41 -5.16
CA TYR A 93 13.24 6.55 -6.46
C TYR A 93 13.16 7.98 -6.96
N LEU A 94 12.90 8.95 -6.07
CA LEU A 94 12.55 10.32 -6.44
C LEU A 94 13.61 11.35 -6.02
N GLY A 95 14.51 10.97 -5.10
CA GLY A 95 15.66 11.79 -4.77
C GLY A 95 15.38 12.99 -3.88
N LYS A 96 14.30 12.95 -3.10
CA LYS A 96 13.87 14.02 -2.20
C LYS A 96 13.15 13.45 -0.98
N PRO A 97 13.00 14.21 0.12
CA PRO A 97 12.32 13.72 1.32
C PRO A 97 10.82 13.53 1.06
N ALA A 98 10.18 12.60 1.79
CA ALA A 98 8.76 12.27 1.58
C ALA A 98 7.81 13.44 1.88
N SER A 99 8.28 14.45 2.64
CA SER A 99 7.54 15.68 2.93
C SER A 99 7.43 16.63 1.74
N GLN A 100 8.22 16.44 0.68
CA GLN A 100 8.27 17.29 -0.53
C GLN A 100 7.68 16.61 -1.76
N LEU A 101 6.90 15.54 -1.56
CA LEU A 101 6.26 14.81 -2.64
C LEU A 101 5.10 15.61 -3.25
N SER A 102 5.04 15.60 -4.58
CA SER A 102 3.85 16.00 -5.34
C SER A 102 2.70 15.03 -5.08
N GLN A 103 1.49 15.38 -5.52
CA GLN A 103 0.35 14.47 -5.45
C GLN A 103 0.56 13.21 -6.30
N ALA A 104 1.21 13.32 -7.46
CA ALA A 104 1.46 12.19 -8.34
C ALA A 104 2.48 11.23 -7.71
N GLU A 105 3.54 11.77 -7.12
CA GLU A 105 4.58 11.00 -6.46
C GLU A 105 4.09 10.35 -5.16
N ALA A 106 3.28 11.07 -4.36
CA ALA A 106 2.64 10.50 -3.18
C ALA A 106 1.69 9.35 -3.58
N ALA A 107 0.93 9.51 -4.66
CA ALA A 107 0.08 8.45 -5.20
C ALA A 107 0.90 7.27 -5.73
N LEU A 108 2.06 7.53 -6.35
CA LEU A 108 2.99 6.50 -6.83
C LEU A 108 3.51 5.69 -5.65
N LEU A 109 4.11 6.33 -4.64
CA LEU A 109 4.63 5.64 -3.46
C LEU A 109 3.52 4.92 -2.67
N ALA A 110 2.30 5.43 -2.65
CA ALA A 110 1.18 4.75 -1.98
C ALA A 110 0.79 3.40 -2.62
N VAL A 111 1.10 3.18 -3.91
CA VAL A 111 0.74 1.93 -4.61
C VAL A 111 1.85 0.89 -4.63
N LEU A 112 3.12 1.30 -4.53
CA LEU A 112 4.25 0.37 -4.67
C LEU A 112 4.21 -0.82 -3.70
N PRO A 113 3.88 -0.64 -2.40
CA PRO A 113 3.88 -1.75 -1.43
C PRO A 113 2.86 -2.86 -1.72
N GLN A 114 1.89 -2.62 -2.60
CA GLN A 114 0.92 -3.64 -3.01
C GLN A 114 1.57 -4.78 -3.80
N SER A 115 2.63 -4.48 -4.54
CA SER A 115 3.38 -5.45 -5.35
C SER A 115 4.81 -4.95 -5.57
N PRO A 116 5.63 -4.90 -4.50
CA PRO A 116 6.87 -4.12 -4.45
C PRO A 116 7.89 -4.52 -5.51
N SER A 117 7.94 -5.80 -5.93
CA SER A 117 8.83 -6.23 -7.01
C SER A 117 8.30 -5.88 -8.40
N ARG A 118 6.97 -5.94 -8.61
CA ARG A 118 6.33 -5.79 -9.94
C ARG A 118 5.99 -4.35 -10.29
N LEU A 119 5.86 -3.48 -9.27
CA LEU A 119 5.54 -2.07 -9.43
C LEU A 119 6.77 -1.17 -9.32
N ARG A 120 7.99 -1.74 -9.25
CA ARG A 120 9.24 -0.98 -9.23
C ARG A 120 9.27 0.05 -10.36
N PRO A 121 9.25 1.37 -10.08
CA PRO A 121 9.16 2.37 -11.14
C PRO A 121 10.45 2.45 -11.96
N ASP A 122 11.59 2.04 -11.39
CA ASP A 122 12.89 1.98 -12.06
C ASP A 122 13.02 0.80 -13.05
N ARG A 123 12.17 -0.23 -12.91
CA ARG A 123 12.17 -1.43 -13.79
C ARG A 123 10.92 -1.57 -14.64
N HIS A 124 9.78 -1.11 -14.12
CA HIS A 124 8.45 -1.31 -14.68
C HIS A 124 7.64 0.00 -14.63
N PRO A 125 8.14 1.10 -15.23
CA PRO A 125 7.54 2.44 -15.11
C PRO A 125 6.07 2.48 -15.56
N GLU A 126 5.72 1.80 -16.66
CA GLU A 126 4.34 1.75 -17.13
C GLU A 126 3.39 1.04 -16.16
N ALA A 127 3.84 -0.05 -15.53
CA ALA A 127 3.03 -0.78 -14.55
C ALA A 127 2.79 0.07 -13.30
N ALA A 128 3.84 0.77 -12.86
CA ALA A 128 3.77 1.72 -11.76
C ALA A 128 2.84 2.89 -12.07
N GLN A 129 2.92 3.45 -13.29
CA GLN A 129 2.03 4.53 -13.76
C GLN A 129 0.57 4.09 -13.78
N ARG A 130 0.25 2.92 -14.37
CA ARG A 130 -1.13 2.39 -14.37
C ARG A 130 -1.67 2.21 -12.95
N ALA A 131 -0.83 1.76 -12.01
CA ALA A 131 -1.21 1.62 -10.61
C ALA A 131 -1.46 2.98 -9.94
N ARG A 132 -0.57 3.96 -10.15
CA ARG A 132 -0.70 5.34 -9.65
C ARG A 132 -1.98 5.98 -10.18
N ASP A 133 -2.21 5.95 -11.49
CA ASP A 133 -3.33 6.63 -12.14
C ASP A 133 -4.69 6.07 -11.69
N LYS A 134 -4.74 4.78 -11.36
CA LYS A 134 -5.89 4.13 -10.73
C LYS A 134 -6.16 4.65 -9.32
N VAL A 135 -5.13 4.95 -8.54
CA VAL A 135 -5.30 5.58 -7.22
C VAL A 135 -5.70 7.05 -7.37
N LEU A 136 -5.10 7.79 -8.29
CA LEU A 136 -5.51 9.16 -8.60
C LEU A 136 -7.01 9.23 -8.93
N GLU A 137 -7.51 8.32 -9.77
CA GLU A 137 -8.94 8.25 -10.11
C GLU A 137 -9.82 8.04 -8.88
N ARG A 138 -9.43 7.09 -8.01
CA ARG A 138 -10.15 6.81 -6.76
C ARG A 138 -10.17 8.00 -5.81
N MET A 139 -9.13 8.85 -5.83
CA MET A 139 -9.09 10.07 -5.01
C MET A 139 -10.09 11.11 -5.52
N ALA A 140 -10.26 11.23 -6.83
CA ALA A 140 -11.30 12.06 -7.44
C ALA A 140 -12.71 11.51 -7.16
N GLU A 141 -12.93 10.20 -7.35
CA GLU A 141 -14.22 9.54 -7.07
C GLU A 141 -14.67 9.76 -5.62
N ARG A 142 -13.72 9.74 -4.67
CA ARG A 142 -13.96 9.97 -3.25
C ARG A 142 -13.98 11.45 -2.87
N ARG A 143 -13.83 12.36 -3.83
CA ARG A 143 -13.78 13.81 -3.64
C ARG A 143 -12.70 14.28 -2.65
N VAL A 144 -11.62 13.51 -2.53
CA VAL A 144 -10.45 13.90 -1.71
C VAL A 144 -9.58 14.88 -2.48
N TRP A 145 -9.44 14.67 -3.79
CA TRP A 145 -8.83 15.59 -4.73
C TRP A 145 -9.83 16.00 -5.80
N THR A 146 -9.70 17.22 -6.30
CA THR A 146 -10.51 17.72 -7.42
C THR A 146 -10.12 17.01 -8.72
N ARG A 147 -11.02 17.03 -9.71
CA ARG A 147 -10.72 16.53 -11.06
C ARG A 147 -9.54 17.26 -11.69
N ALA A 148 -9.42 18.56 -11.45
CA ALA A 148 -8.29 19.38 -11.93
C ALA A 148 -6.96 18.94 -11.31
N GLN A 149 -6.91 18.73 -9.99
CA GLN A 149 -5.73 18.21 -9.29
C GLN A 149 -5.31 16.83 -9.82
N VAL A 150 -6.27 15.94 -10.07
CA VAL A 150 -5.97 14.62 -10.64
C VAL A 150 -5.49 14.71 -12.09
N ALA A 151 -6.06 15.61 -12.90
CA ALA A 151 -5.60 15.85 -14.26
C ALA A 151 -4.16 16.38 -14.27
N ASP A 152 -3.86 17.35 -13.41
CA ASP A 152 -2.51 17.91 -13.24
C ASP A 152 -1.50 16.83 -12.80
N ALA A 153 -1.82 16.05 -11.76
CA ALA A 153 -0.98 14.96 -11.28
C ALA A 153 -0.74 13.85 -12.33
N ARG A 154 -1.62 13.69 -13.33
CA ARG A 154 -1.42 12.71 -14.41
C ARG A 154 -0.44 13.17 -15.48
N ILE A 155 -0.19 14.47 -15.59
CA ILE A 155 0.78 15.03 -16.54
C ILE A 155 2.20 14.64 -16.12
N GLU A 156 2.47 14.57 -14.82
CA GLU A 156 3.77 14.18 -14.29
C GLU A 156 4.11 12.73 -14.73
N PRO A 157 5.21 12.51 -15.48
CA PRO A 157 5.61 11.18 -15.89
C PRO A 157 6.14 10.37 -14.68
N VAL A 158 5.96 9.04 -14.72
CA VAL A 158 6.65 8.17 -13.74
C VAL A 158 8.11 8.01 -14.16
N VAL A 159 8.96 8.84 -13.58
CA VAL A 159 10.42 8.74 -13.72
C VAL A 159 10.99 8.36 -12.35
N ALA A 160 11.86 7.36 -12.33
CA ALA A 160 12.59 6.97 -11.13
C ALA A 160 14.08 6.88 -11.41
N ARG A 161 14.88 7.21 -10.40
CA ARG A 161 16.32 6.95 -10.44
C ARG A 161 16.56 5.45 -10.62
N SER A 162 17.42 5.10 -11.56
CA SER A 162 17.83 3.70 -11.74
C SER A 162 18.64 3.25 -10.53
N LEU A 163 18.18 2.22 -9.86
CA LEU A 163 18.90 1.61 -8.74
C LEU A 163 19.84 0.54 -9.32
N GLN A 164 21.13 0.86 -9.37
CA GLN A 164 22.16 -0.13 -9.71
C GLN A 164 22.22 -1.21 -8.61
N PRO A 165 22.28 -2.50 -8.96
CA PRO A 165 22.40 -3.59 -8.00
C PRO A 165 23.77 -3.61 -7.31
#